data_AF-A0A9E2Z3Z1-F1
#
_entry.id   AF-A0A9E2Z3Z1-F1
#
_cell.length_a   1.000
_cell.length_b   1.000
_cell.length_c   1.000
_cell.angle_alpha   90.00
_cell.angle_beta   90.00
_cell.angle_gamma   90.00
#
_symmetry.space_group_name_H-M   'P 1'
#
loop_
_entity.id
_entity.type
_entity.pdbx_description
1 polymer ?
#
loop_
_entity_poly.entity_id
_entity_poly.type
_entity_poly.pdbx_seq_one_letter_code
_entity_poly.pdbx_strand_id
1 'polypeptide(L)'
;VMEFLIASAAQSLKQEGAEFLSLSGAPLARLDRGEQVTALQRILDVTGKALEPVYGFRSLLSFKAKFQPEYRPLYMAYPDSSTLPVIGNAIGRAYLPEITPSQGLRLLRKLLRLPGHRSRTA
;
A
#
# COMPACT_ATOMS: atom_id res chain seq x y z
N VAL A 1 -4.28 -18.59 -15.47
CA VAL A 1 -3.87 -19.65 -14.51
C VAL A 1 -4.12 -19.24 -13.06
N MET A 2 -3.50 -18.18 -12.53
CA MET A 2 -3.71 -17.83 -11.10
C MET A 2 -5.16 -17.53 -10.70
N GLU A 3 -5.93 -16.88 -11.57
CA GLU A 3 -7.36 -16.61 -11.31
C GLU A 3 -8.15 -17.89 -11.06
N PHE A 4 -7.92 -18.90 -11.91
CA PHE A 4 -8.53 -20.20 -11.77
C PHE A 4 -8.14 -20.88 -10.46
N LEU A 5 -6.86 -20.84 -10.09
CA LEU A 5 -6.40 -21.45 -8.82
C LEU A 5 -7.06 -20.81 -7.60
N ILE A 6 -7.15 -19.48 -7.57
CA ILE A 6 -7.79 -18.76 -6.45
C ILE A 6 -9.29 -19.02 -6.43
N ALA A 7 -9.96 -19.04 -7.60
CA ALA A 7 -11.38 -19.35 -7.69
C ALA A 7 -11.68 -20.79 -7.24
N SER A 8 -10.87 -21.76 -7.64
CA SER A 8 -10.99 -23.16 -7.20
C SER A 8 -10.77 -23.31 -5.70
N ALA A 9 -9.75 -22.64 -5.14
CA ALA A 9 -9.52 -22.62 -3.69
C ALA A 9 -10.71 -22.02 -2.92
N ALA A 10 -11.30 -20.93 -3.43
CA ALA A 10 -12.48 -20.32 -2.83
C ALA A 10 -13.69 -21.28 -2.84
N GLN A 11 -13.87 -22.08 -3.90
CA GLN A 11 -14.94 -23.08 -3.97
C GLN A 11 -14.71 -24.24 -2.99
N SER A 12 -13.48 -24.75 -2.89
CA SER A 12 -13.14 -25.82 -1.93
C SER A 12 -13.35 -25.36 -0.48
N LEU A 13 -12.86 -24.18 -0.12
CA LEU A 13 -13.04 -23.61 1.23
C LEU A 13 -14.51 -23.38 1.57
N LYS A 14 -15.33 -23.00 0.58
CA LYS A 14 -16.79 -22.88 0.76
C LYS A 14 -17.43 -24.23 1.08
N GLN A 15 -16.98 -25.32 0.44
CA GLN A 15 -17.48 -26.67 0.71
C GLN A 15 -17.07 -27.15 2.12
N GLU A 16 -15.94 -26.68 2.63
CA GLU A 16 -15.45 -26.95 3.99
C GLU A 16 -16.13 -26.08 5.07
N GLY A 17 -17.00 -25.14 4.68
CA GLY A 17 -17.76 -24.29 5.60
C GLY A 17 -17.05 -23.00 6.01
N ALA A 18 -16.02 -22.56 5.29
CA ALA A 18 -15.38 -21.27 5.55
C ALA A 18 -16.34 -20.09 5.28
N GLU A 19 -16.42 -19.15 6.23
CA GLU A 19 -17.29 -17.96 6.11
C GLU A 19 -16.65 -16.85 5.28
N PHE A 20 -15.33 -16.73 5.30
CA PHE A 20 -14.60 -15.71 4.55
C PHE A 20 -13.25 -16.22 4.04
N LEU A 21 -12.79 -15.64 2.93
CA LEU A 21 -11.46 -15.83 2.38
C LEU A 21 -10.78 -14.47 2.27
N SER A 22 -9.68 -14.28 3.02
CA SER A 22 -8.87 -13.07 2.90
C SER A 22 -7.94 -13.17 1.69
N LEU A 23 -8.04 -12.20 0.78
CA LEU A 23 -7.07 -12.04 -0.32
C LEU A 23 -5.80 -11.31 0.14
N SER A 24 -5.60 -11.10 1.44
CA SER A 24 -4.50 -10.31 2.03
C SER A 24 -4.51 -8.83 1.62
N GLY A 25 -3.67 -8.03 2.27
CA GLY A 25 -3.55 -6.59 2.02
C GLY A 25 -2.93 -6.26 0.66
N ALA A 26 -3.21 -5.05 0.17
CA ALA A 26 -2.44 -4.40 -0.89
C ALA A 26 -1.88 -3.10 -0.29
N PRO A 27 -0.70 -3.14 0.34
CA PRO A 27 -0.16 -1.98 1.03
C PRO A 27 0.02 -0.83 0.05
N LEU A 28 -0.23 0.41 0.51
CA LEU A 28 -0.09 1.65 -0.28
C LEU A 28 -1.04 1.77 -1.49
N ALA A 29 -1.90 0.78 -1.75
CA ALA A 29 -2.91 0.86 -2.79
C ALA A 29 -4.14 1.61 -2.25
N ARG A 30 -4.46 2.74 -2.88
CA ARG A 30 -5.56 3.62 -2.44
C ARG A 30 -6.90 3.13 -2.98
N LEU A 31 -7.90 3.13 -2.10
CA LEU A 31 -9.30 3.26 -2.49
C LEU A 31 -9.70 4.67 -2.07
N ASP A 32 -10.05 5.52 -3.03
CA ASP A 32 -10.51 6.88 -2.75
C ASP A 32 -11.80 6.82 -1.93
N ARG A 33 -11.70 7.10 -0.62
CA ARG A 33 -12.83 7.11 0.32
C ARG A 33 -13.27 8.51 0.73
N GLY A 34 -12.83 9.56 0.02
CA GLY A 34 -13.23 10.95 0.29
C GLY A 34 -12.59 11.57 1.54
N GLU A 35 -11.54 10.96 2.11
CA GLU A 35 -10.82 11.49 3.27
C GLU A 35 -9.86 12.63 2.87
N GLN A 36 -9.66 13.58 3.78
CA GLN A 36 -8.69 14.67 3.59
C GLN A 36 -7.27 14.13 3.46
N VAL A 37 -6.56 14.53 2.40
CA VAL A 37 -5.21 14.08 2.10
C VAL A 37 -4.19 14.67 3.08
N THR A 38 -3.72 13.88 4.04
CA THR A 38 -2.67 14.25 5.00
C THR A 38 -1.28 14.24 4.35
N ALA A 39 -0.30 14.90 4.99
CA ALA A 39 1.09 14.89 4.54
C ALA A 39 1.67 13.47 4.49
N LEU A 40 1.33 12.63 5.48
CA LEU A 40 1.72 11.22 5.51
C LEU A 40 1.12 10.44 4.33
N GLN A 41 -0.14 10.68 4.00
CA GLN A 41 -0.79 10.03 2.85
C GLN A 41 -0.10 10.38 1.52
N ARG A 42 0.35 11.62 1.32
CA ARG A 42 1.12 11.99 0.11
C ARG A 42 2.46 11.25 0.03
N ILE A 43 3.14 11.09 1.17
CA ILE A 43 4.39 10.32 1.25
C ILE A 43 4.13 8.85 0.89
N LEU A 44 3.03 8.28 1.38
CA LEU A 44 2.62 6.91 1.06
C LEU A 44 2.28 6.75 -0.43
N ASP A 45 1.60 7.72 -1.05
CA ASP A 45 1.28 7.72 -2.48
C ASP A 45 2.54 7.74 -3.36
N VAL A 46 3.52 8.58 -3.01
CA VAL A 46 4.80 8.64 -3.73
C VAL A 46 5.60 7.35 -3.54
N THR A 47 5.63 6.83 -2.32
CA THR A 47 6.29 5.55 -2.02
C THR A 47 5.64 4.41 -2.81
N GLY A 48 4.31 4.34 -2.85
CA GLY A 48 3.57 3.33 -3.62
C GLY A 48 3.88 3.38 -5.12
N LYS A 49 3.96 4.57 -5.71
CA LYS A 49 4.38 4.76 -7.12
C LYS A 49 5.83 4.36 -7.36
N ALA A 50 6.72 4.65 -6.42
CA ALA A 50 8.12 4.26 -6.54
C ALA A 50 8.32 2.74 -6.43
N LEU A 51 7.47 2.06 -5.66
CA LEU A 51 7.46 0.61 -5.48
C LEU A 51 6.71 -0.14 -6.57
N GLU A 52 5.90 0.54 -7.39
CA GLU A 52 5.12 -0.07 -8.47
C GLU A 52 5.95 -0.97 -9.41
N PRO A 53 7.18 -0.59 -9.85
CA PRO A 53 7.97 -1.44 -10.74
C PRO A 53 8.46 -2.75 -10.11
N VAL A 54 8.62 -2.77 -8.77
CA VAL A 54 9.20 -3.91 -8.05
C VAL A 54 8.10 -4.78 -7.41
N TYR A 55 7.05 -4.15 -6.87
CA TYR A 55 6.00 -4.83 -6.10
C TYR A 55 4.63 -4.85 -6.76
N GLY A 56 4.37 -3.98 -7.74
CA GLY A 56 3.11 -3.99 -8.49
C GLY A 56 1.84 -3.88 -7.64
N PHE A 57 1.87 -3.20 -6.48
CA PHE A 57 0.73 -3.19 -5.52
C PHE A 57 -0.61 -2.79 -6.15
N ARG A 58 -0.59 -1.86 -7.11
CA ARG A 58 -1.79 -1.44 -7.85
C ARG A 58 -2.29 -2.53 -8.79
N SER A 59 -1.38 -3.19 -9.52
CA SER A 59 -1.71 -4.34 -10.36
C SER A 59 -2.26 -5.51 -9.52
N LEU A 60 -1.69 -5.75 -8.34
CA LEU A 60 -2.16 -6.76 -7.40
C LEU A 60 -3.55 -6.41 -6.84
N LEU A 61 -3.80 -5.13 -6.51
CA LEU A 61 -5.13 -4.67 -6.09
C LEU A 61 -6.16 -4.87 -7.22
N SER A 62 -5.83 -4.46 -8.45
CA SER A 62 -6.70 -4.66 -9.63
C SER A 62 -6.93 -6.14 -9.93
N PHE A 63 -5.94 -7.00 -9.70
CA PHE A 63 -6.10 -8.44 -9.83
C PHE A 63 -7.08 -8.99 -8.78
N LYS A 64 -6.97 -8.56 -7.52
CA LYS A 64 -7.89 -8.97 -6.43
C LYS A 64 -9.32 -8.49 -6.64
N ALA A 65 -9.51 -7.33 -7.29
CA ALA A 65 -10.84 -6.77 -7.57
C ALA A 65 -11.73 -7.71 -8.42
N LYS A 66 -11.13 -8.63 -9.20
CA LYS A 66 -11.86 -9.62 -10.02
C LYS A 66 -12.73 -10.57 -9.21
N PHE A 67 -12.42 -10.75 -7.93
CA PHE A 67 -13.17 -11.60 -7.00
C PHE A 67 -14.23 -10.83 -6.21
N GLN A 68 -14.45 -9.54 -6.51
CA GLN A 68 -15.41 -8.66 -5.84
C GLN A 68 -15.33 -8.71 -4.29
N PRO A 69 -14.13 -8.50 -3.70
CA PRO A 69 -13.96 -8.60 -2.25
C PRO A 69 -14.59 -7.43 -1.50
N GLU A 70 -14.94 -7.64 -0.23
CA GLU A 70 -15.18 -6.55 0.71
C GLU A 70 -13.84 -5.93 1.13
N TYR A 71 -13.67 -4.61 0.92
CA TYR A 71 -12.43 -3.93 1.26
C TYR A 71 -12.42 -3.46 2.72
N ARG A 72 -11.47 -3.97 3.51
CA ARG A 72 -11.25 -3.55 4.89
C ARG A 72 -9.95 -2.76 5.06
N PRO A 73 -9.98 -1.59 5.74
CA PRO A 73 -8.76 -0.85 6.04
C PRO A 73 -7.84 -1.62 6.99
N LEU A 74 -6.54 -1.49 6.80
CA LEU A 74 -5.53 -1.91 7.75
C LEU A 74 -4.89 -0.67 8.37
N TYR A 75 -4.84 -0.62 9.69
CA TYR A 75 -4.26 0.48 10.46
C TYR A 75 -3.00 0.01 11.17
N MET A 76 -2.02 0.90 11.28
CA MET A 76 -0.84 0.70 12.10
C MET A 76 -0.93 1.64 13.30
N ALA A 77 -1.05 1.07 14.50
CA ALA A 77 -0.96 1.82 15.75
C ALA A 77 0.52 2.06 16.09
N TYR A 78 0.84 3.29 16.46
CA TYR A 78 2.17 3.70 16.91
C TYR A 78 2.01 4.77 18.00
N PRO A 79 2.95 4.87 18.96
CA PRO A 79 2.78 5.67 20.16
C PRO A 79 2.71 7.18 19.86
N ASP A 80 3.60 7.68 19.00
CA ASP A 80 3.61 9.08 18.59
C ASP A 80 4.40 9.29 17.28
N SER A 81 4.30 10.47 16.68
CA SER A 81 4.91 10.78 15.37
C SER A 81 6.44 10.63 15.32
N SER A 82 7.14 10.66 16.45
CA SER A 82 8.59 10.47 16.50
C SER A 82 9.04 9.06 16.09
N THR A 83 8.14 8.07 16.11
CA THR A 83 8.46 6.69 15.69
C THR A 83 8.37 6.50 14.17
N LEU A 84 7.74 7.44 13.45
CA LEU A 84 7.54 7.34 12.00
C LEU A 84 8.84 7.17 11.19
N PRO A 85 9.97 7.82 11.51
CA PRO A 85 11.24 7.59 10.81
C PRO A 85 11.75 6.15 10.96
N VAL A 86 11.65 5.57 12.16
CA VAL A 86 12.09 4.19 12.43
C VAL A 86 11.20 3.19 11.70
N ILE A 87 9.87 3.39 11.76
CA ILE A 87 8.89 2.59 11.02
C ILE A 87 9.16 2.68 9.52
N GLY A 88 9.35 3.89 8.99
CA GLY A 88 9.65 4.12 7.58
C GLY A 88 10.92 3.41 7.14
N ASN A 89 11.99 3.45 7.94
CA ASN A 89 13.23 2.72 7.68
C ASN A 89 13.02 1.20 7.71
N ALA A 90 12.26 0.67 8.68
CA ALA A 90 11.97 -0.76 8.78
C ALA A 90 11.17 -1.27 7.57
N ILE A 91 10.12 -0.56 7.17
CA ILE A 91 9.33 -0.85 5.96
C ILE A 91 10.24 -0.74 4.73
N GLY A 92 11.06 0.30 4.65
CA GLY A 92 12.04 0.49 3.58
C GLY A 92 12.97 -0.71 3.44
N ARG A 93 13.54 -1.23 4.51
CA ARG A 93 14.40 -2.42 4.46
C ARG A 93 13.64 -3.70 4.12
N ALA A 94 12.40 -3.83 4.56
CA ALA A 94 11.57 -5.01 4.28
C ALA A 94 11.13 -5.09 2.80
N TYR A 95 10.80 -3.94 2.21
CA TYR A 95 10.32 -3.85 0.83
C TYR A 95 11.38 -3.40 -0.17
N LEU A 96 12.55 -2.89 0.24
CA LEU A 96 13.59 -2.44 -0.67
C LEU A 96 14.97 -2.90 -0.17
N PRO A 97 15.17 -4.21 0.01
CA PRO A 97 16.43 -4.72 0.58
C PRO A 97 17.64 -4.41 -0.30
N GLU A 98 17.46 -4.32 -1.62
CA GLU A 98 18.53 -4.11 -2.61
C GLU A 98 18.60 -2.69 -3.17
N ILE A 99 17.97 -1.70 -2.52
CA ILE A 99 18.08 -0.33 -3.00
C ILE A 99 19.52 0.15 -2.92
N THR A 100 20.05 0.59 -4.07
CA THR A 100 21.34 1.26 -4.10
C THR A 100 21.23 2.65 -3.45
N PRO A 101 22.29 3.17 -2.80
CA PRO A 101 22.26 4.49 -2.17
C PRO A 101 21.82 5.62 -3.12
N SER A 102 22.14 5.50 -4.41
CA SER A 102 21.75 6.47 -5.46
C SER A 102 20.26 6.43 -5.79
N GLN A 103 19.63 5.25 -5.75
CA GLN A 103 18.17 5.09 -5.87
C GLN A 103 17.46 5.63 -4.63
N GLY A 104 17.99 5.35 -3.43
CA GLY A 104 17.48 5.90 -2.17
C GLY A 104 17.50 7.43 -2.14
N LEU A 105 18.60 8.05 -2.56
CA LEU A 105 18.71 9.51 -2.64
C LEU A 105 17.75 10.12 -3.68
N ARG A 106 17.51 9.42 -4.80
CA ARG A 106 16.56 9.85 -5.84
C ARG A 106 15.12 9.82 -5.32
N LEU A 107 14.78 8.79 -4.56
CA LEU A 107 13.50 8.66 -3.86
C LEU A 107 13.30 9.78 -2.83
N LEU A 108 14.30 10.01 -1.98
CA LEU A 108 14.28 11.08 -0.98
C LEU A 108 14.12 12.46 -1.63
N ARG A 109 14.83 12.74 -2.72
CA ARG A 109 14.69 14.00 -3.48
C ARG A 109 13.30 14.16 -4.09
N LYS A 110 12.65 13.07 -4.55
CA LYS A 110 11.26 13.12 -5.04
C LYS A 110 10.28 13.44 -3.90
N LEU A 111 10.49 12.86 -2.72
CA LEU A 111 9.67 13.11 -1.53
C LEU A 111 9.82 14.55 -1.02
N LEU A 112 11.05 15.07 -0.94
CA LEU A 112 11.34 16.44 -0.49
C LEU A 112 10.88 17.54 -1.46
N ARG A 113 10.67 17.20 -2.75
CA ARG A 113 10.15 18.13 -3.76
C ARG A 113 8.63 18.23 -3.78
N LEU A 114 7.91 17.56 -2.87
CA LEU A 114 6.46 17.71 -2.75
C LEU A 114 6.12 19.12 -2.25
N PRO A 115 5.38 19.94 -3.03
CA PRO A 115 5.01 21.28 -2.59
C PRO A 115 4.09 21.21 -1.36
N GLY A 116 4.50 21.87 -0.28
CA GLY A 116 3.66 22.16 0.88
C GLY A 116 2.52 23.08 0.45
N HIS A 117 1.28 22.73 0.76
CA HIS A 117 0.14 23.55 0.39
C HIS A 117 0.12 24.81 1.26
N ARG A 118 0.22 25.98 0.61
CA ARG A 118 -0.27 27.23 1.18
C ARG A 118 -1.79 27.14 1.23
N SER A 119 -2.33 27.17 2.44
CA SER A 119 -3.74 27.35 2.72
C SER A 119 -4.25 28.58 1.98
N ARG A 120 -5.14 28.40 1.00
CA ARG A 120 -6.02 29.47 0.55
C ARG A 120 -7.29 29.37 1.38
N THR A 121 -7.36 30.21 2.41
CA THR A 121 -8.62 30.64 3.02
C THR A 121 -9.43 31.40 1.97
N ALA A 122 -10.64 30.93 1.71
CA ALA A 122 -11.76 31.73 1.23
C ALA A 122 -13.02 31.11 1.81
#